data_AF-A0A258AWM3-F1
#
_entry.id   AF-A0A258AWM3-F1
#
_cell.length_a   1.000
_cell.length_b   1.000
_cell.length_c   1.000
_cell.angle_alpha   90.00
_cell.angle_beta   90.00
_cell.angle_gamma   90.00
#
_symmetry.space_group_name_H-M   'P 1'
#
loop_
_entity.id
_entity.type
_entity.pdbx_description
1 polymer ?
#
loop_
_entity_poly.entity_id
_entity_poly.type
_entity_poly.pdbx_seq_one_letter_code
_entity_poly.pdbx_strand_id
1 'polypeptide(L)' 'MQPKTKERMSNFRRANRKMPRRRVGIPVEKISYTNPELLARFTTESGKLIPRRITGLPAWLHRVVVREIKRSRAVNLMP' A
#
# COMPACT_ATOMS: atom_id res chain seq x y z
N MET A 1 7.99 25.64 13.55
CA MET A 1 9.38 25.74 14.01
C MET A 1 10.28 24.95 13.05
N GLN A 2 11.18 25.62 12.32
CA GLN A 2 12.09 24.93 11.40
C GLN A 2 13.33 24.42 12.16
N PRO A 3 13.93 23.28 11.77
CA PRO A 3 15.17 22.80 12.38
C PRO A 3 16.34 23.79 12.25
N LYS A 4 17.13 23.94 13.33
CA LYS A 4 18.24 24.92 13.42
C LYS A 4 19.45 24.62 12.52
N THR A 5 19.75 23.35 12.24
CA THR A 5 20.94 22.93 11.46
C THR A 5 20.59 22.47 10.05
N LYS A 6 21.50 22.71 9.08
CA LYS A 6 21.34 22.28 7.67
C LYS A 6 21.11 20.77 7.53
N GLU A 7 21.81 19.96 8.32
CA GLU A 7 21.62 18.50 8.36
C GLU A 7 20.21 18.12 8.85
N ARG A 8 19.74 18.76 9.92
CA ARG A 8 18.38 18.56 10.43
C ARG A 8 17.32 18.99 9.42
N MET A 9 17.56 20.08 8.68
CA MET A 9 16.71 20.53 7.58
C MET A 9 16.66 19.51 6.42
N SER A 10 17.80 18.91 6.07
CA SER A 10 17.87 17.87 5.04
C SER A 10 17.09 16.61 5.43
N ASN A 11 17.27 16.15 6.67
CA ASN A 11 16.55 15.01 7.22
C ASN A 11 15.04 15.27 7.31
N PHE A 12 14.62 16.47 7.73
CA PHE A 12 13.22 16.87 7.77
C PHE A 12 12.57 16.84 6.38
N ARG A 13 13.27 17.31 5.34
CA ARG A 13 12.79 17.26 3.94
C ARG A 13 12.69 15.83 3.42
N ARG A 14 13.66 14.97 3.73
CA ARG A 14 13.64 13.55 3.34
C ARG A 14 12.49 12.79 4.00
N ALA A 15 12.28 12.98 5.30
CA ALA A 15 11.21 12.35 6.05
C ALA A 15 9.81 12.77 5.56
N ASN A 16 9.65 14.04 5.19
CA ASN A 16 8.38 14.60 4.73
C ASN A 16 8.22 14.62 3.20
N ARG A 17 9.01 13.83 2.46
CA ARG A 17 8.89 13.79 1.00
C ARG A 17 7.53 13.22 0.60
N LYS A 18 6.71 14.03 -0.07
CA LYS A 18 5.40 13.60 -0.59
C LYS A 18 5.63 12.51 -1.63
N MET A 19 5.05 11.33 -1.38
CA MET A 19 5.13 10.22 -2.32
C MET A 19 4.45 10.61 -3.64
N PRO A 20 5.09 10.34 -4.80
CA PRO A 20 4.47 10.60 -6.09
C PRO A 20 3.16 9.83 -6.21
N ARG A 21 2.10 10.54 -6.63
CA ARG A 21 0.80 9.92 -6.92
C ARG A 21 0.89 9.28 -8.30
N ARG A 22 1.12 7.97 -8.35
CA ARG A 22 1.08 7.20 -9.60
C ARG A 22 -0.38 7.03 -10.04
N ARG A 23 -0.68 7.19 -11.33
CA ARG A 23 -2.00 6.85 -11.89
C ARG A 23 -2.22 5.35 -11.66
N VAL A 24 -3.32 4.99 -11.04
CA VAL A 24 -3.66 3.59 -10.78
C VAL A 24 -4.45 3.07 -11.97
N GLY A 25 -3.93 2.04 -12.65
CA GLY A 25 -4.63 1.34 -13.73
C GLY A 25 -5.55 0.22 -13.26
N ILE A 26 -5.85 0.13 -11.96
CA ILE A 26 -6.67 -0.93 -11.38
C ILE A 26 -8.09 -0.38 -11.16
N PRO A 27 -9.12 -0.95 -11.82
CA PRO A 27 -10.51 -0.62 -11.53
C PRO A 27 -10.85 -0.99 -10.08
N VAL A 28 -11.41 -0.06 -9.33
CA VAL A 28 -11.73 -0.23 -7.89
C VAL A 28 -12.75 -1.35 -7.68
N GLU A 29 -13.69 -1.51 -8.61
CA GLU A 29 -14.76 -2.52 -8.60
C GLU A 29 -14.23 -3.96 -8.56
N LYS A 30 -13.03 -4.19 -9.11
CA LYS A 30 -12.43 -5.53 -9.15
C LYS A 30 -11.76 -5.92 -7.83
N ILE A 31 -11.58 -4.97 -6.91
CA ILE A 31 -10.93 -5.18 -5.61
C ILE A 31 -12.00 -5.66 -4.62
N SER A 32 -12.28 -6.96 -4.68
CA SER A 32 -13.18 -7.67 -3.79
C SER A 32 -12.47 -8.88 -3.18
N TYR A 33 -12.80 -9.23 -1.94
CA TYR A 33 -12.31 -10.43 -1.25
C TYR A 33 -12.61 -11.74 -1.99
N THR A 34 -13.59 -11.74 -2.89
CA THR A 34 -13.98 -12.89 -3.72
C THR A 34 -12.98 -13.22 -4.82
N ASN A 35 -12.05 -12.31 -5.14
CA ASN A 35 -11.10 -12.43 -6.24
C ASN A 35 -9.66 -12.58 -5.70
N PRO A 36 -9.26 -13.76 -5.18
CA PRO A 36 -7.96 -13.95 -4.55
C PRO A 36 -6.79 -13.76 -5.53
N GLU A 37 -6.96 -14.02 -6.83
CA GLU A 37 -5.90 -13.85 -7.84
C GLU A 37 -5.41 -12.39 -7.98
N LEU A 38 -6.32 -11.42 -7.85
CA LEU A 38 -5.97 -10.00 -7.88
C LEU A 38 -5.26 -9.61 -6.59
N LEU A 39 -5.75 -10.11 -5.47
CA LEU A 39 -5.24 -9.81 -4.12
C LEU A 39 -3.85 -10.42 -3.88
N ALA A 40 -3.59 -11.59 -4.45
CA ALA A 40 -2.31 -12.29 -4.37
C ALA A 40 -1.15 -11.46 -4.94
N ARG A 41 -1.41 -10.59 -5.93
CA ARG A 41 -0.39 -9.67 -6.50
C ARG A 41 0.12 -8.63 -5.49
N PHE A 42 -0.63 -8.40 -4.41
CA PHE A 42 -0.29 -7.44 -3.35
C PHE A 42 0.31 -8.12 -2.11
N THR A 43 0.47 -9.43 -2.15
CA THR A 43 1.14 -10.23 -1.13
C THR A 43 2.46 -10.79 -1.65
N THR A 44 3.39 -11.07 -0.75
CA THR A 44 4.60 -11.84 -1.07
C THR A 44 4.24 -13.32 -1.23
N GLU A 45 5.17 -14.13 -1.75
CA GLU A 45 5.04 -15.59 -1.80
C GLU A 45 4.73 -16.22 -0.43
N SER A 46 5.30 -15.67 0.65
CA SER A 46 5.03 -16.09 2.03
C SER A 46 3.69 -15.59 2.61
N GLY A 47 2.83 -14.92 1.83
CA GLY A 47 1.59 -14.32 2.33
C GLY A 47 1.78 -13.06 3.19
N LYS A 48 2.92 -12.36 3.13
CA LYS A 48 3.06 -11.06 3.82
C LYS A 48 2.50 -9.95 2.94
N LEU A 49 1.87 -8.94 3.54
CA LEU A 49 1.38 -7.76 2.82
C LEU A 49 2.55 -6.90 2.33
N ILE A 50 2.56 -6.55 1.03
CA ILE A 50 3.58 -5.67 0.48
C ILE A 50 3.36 -4.23 1.00
N PRO A 51 4.39 -3.57 1.56
CA PRO A 51 4.29 -2.19 1.99
C PRO A 51 3.91 -1.24 0.85
N ARG A 52 3.02 -0.28 1.13
CA ARG A 52 2.54 0.73 0.16
C ARG A 52 3.67 1.41 -0.64
N ARG A 53 4.83 1.62 0.00
CA ARG A 53 6.00 2.27 -0.62
C ARG A 53 6.52 1.52 -1.85
N ILE A 54 6.37 0.19 -1.87
CA ILE A 54 6.80 -0.69 -2.96
C ILE A 54 5.68 -0.81 -3.99
N THR A 55 4.44 -1.01 -3.53
CA THR A 55 3.26 -1.16 -4.39
C THR A 55 2.92 0.10 -5.18
N GLY A 56 3.27 1.29 -4.68
CA GLY A 56 3.02 2.57 -5.36
C GLY A 56 1.54 2.99 -5.41
N LEU A 57 0.67 2.31 -4.64
CA LEU A 57 -0.76 2.64 -4.58
C LEU A 57 -1.02 3.91 -3.75
N PRO A 58 -2.05 4.70 -4.11
CA PRO A 58 -2.59 5.75 -3.25
C PRO A 58 -2.99 5.20 -1.87
N ALA A 59 -2.89 6.04 -0.85
CA ALA A 59 -3.16 5.63 0.53
C ALA A 59 -4.58 5.08 0.73
N TRP A 60 -5.59 5.67 0.08
CA TRP A 60 -6.97 5.21 0.18
C TRP A 60 -7.14 3.81 -0.44
N LEU A 61 -6.54 3.57 -1.60
CA LEU A 61 -6.66 2.30 -2.31
C LEU A 61 -5.91 1.18 -1.60
N HIS A 62 -4.71 1.47 -1.08
CA HIS A 62 -3.94 0.49 -0.29
C HIS A 62 -4.73 0.03 0.96
N ARG A 63 -5.45 0.95 1.63
CA ARG A 63 -6.33 0.58 2.76
C ARG A 63 -7.48 -0.34 2.35
N VAL A 64 -8.07 -0.11 1.18
CA VAL A 64 -9.14 -0.97 0.63
C VAL A 64 -8.57 -2.36 0.33
N VAL A 65 -7.45 -2.45 -0.39
CA VAL A 65 -6.78 -3.71 -0.71
C VAL A 65 -6.44 -4.51 0.56
N VAL A 66 -5.86 -3.86 1.58
CA VAL A 66 -5.52 -4.51 2.85
C VAL A 66 -6.77 -5.05 3.55
N ARG A 67 -7.89 -4.33 3.51
CA ARG A 67 -9.17 -4.79 4.08
C ARG A 67 -9.68 -6.03 3.36
N GLU A 68 -9.69 -6.01 2.04
CA GLU A 68 -10.17 -7.14 1.22
C GLU A 68 -9.27 -8.37 1.36
N ILE A 69 -7.95 -8.21 1.45
CA ILE A 69 -7.01 -9.32 1.74
C ILE A 69 -7.33 -9.95 3.10
N LYS A 70 -7.56 -9.13 4.14
CA LYS A 70 -7.91 -9.64 5.47
C LYS A 70 -9.26 -10.38 5.46
N ARG A 71 -10.24 -9.88 4.70
CA ARG A 71 -11.53 -10.57 4.51
C ARG A 71 -11.33 -11.91 3.79
N SER A 72 -10.56 -11.93 2.71
CA SER A 72 -10.26 -13.12 1.91
C SER A 72 -9.57 -14.21 2.75
N ARG A 73 -8.67 -13.82 3.66
CA ARG A 73 -8.07 -14.71 4.66
C ARG A 73 -9.06 -15.29 5.66
N ALA A 74 -9.96 -14.46 6.16
CA ALA A 74 -10.97 -14.91 7.12
C ALA A 74 -11.92 -15.96 6.53
N VAL A 75 -12.13 -15.93 5.20
CA VAL A 75 -12.93 -16.93 4.48
C VAL A 75 -12.08 -18.03 3.82
N ASN A 76 -10.79 -18.15 4.16
CA ASN A 76 -9.86 -19.15 3.62
C ASN A 76 -9.71 -19.17 2.08
N LEU A 77 -9.95 -18.04 1.41
CA LEU A 77 -9.77 -17.92 -0.05
C LEU A 77 -8.31 -17.67 -0.45
N MET A 78 -7.48 -17.18 0.48
CA MET A 78 -6.05 -16.97 0.28
C MET A 78 -5.27 -17.11 1.60
N PRO A 79 -3.98 -17.47 1.55
CA PRO A 79 -3.12 -17.54 2.74
C PRO A 79 -2.77 -16.16 3.34
#